data_AF-A0A2L2TLC4-F1
#
_entry.id   AF-A0A2L2TLC4-F1
#
_cell.length_a   1.000
_cell.length_b   1.000
_cell.length_c   1.000
_cell.angle_alpha   90.00
_cell.angle_beta   90.00
_cell.angle_gamma   90.00
#
_symmetry.space_group_name_H-M   'P 1'
#
loop_
_entity.id
_entity.type
_entity.pdbx_description
1 polymer ?
#
loop_
_entity_poly.entity_id
_entity_poly.type
_entity_poly.pdbx_seq_one_letter_code
_entity_poly.pdbx_strand_id
1 'polypeptide(L)'
;MSHSSNEAKIILALQALQNNPKLSLRKAAAIYQVDRFALRRRQSGIQSRRDTIQKTRRLSNQEEQIVVQFILDLDLRGFPSRLSYVEDIANSLLANRNAPPVGKRWAHNFVKRQLELKTRRFRRYDYQRAKCEDPTIICGWFRLVEDTIAKYGIRSDDIWNFDETGFMMGMIEPGTVVTSSHRQGRPKQVQPGNREWMTVIEGINAEGQSIPPFIIGAGQHHLANWYRECDLPSDWVIAVSENGWTNNQLGLDWLKHFDRSTSKRTNSRYRLLILDGHESHHSVEFEEYCKKNKIITLCMPAHASHLLQPLDVGCFGPLKKAYGREIERLIRCSITHISKTEFFPAFHAAHRAAITESNIKGGFRGAGLAPFNPENVISKLDVQLRTPTPPEEVVEPSTPWTSRTPTTILETQSHSKYLQERIKNHKSSSPESIIQAVKYFEKGQSILLHRIALLEDRNQQLEQENKTVGRRRRGKRTRVQRGGPSTVEDASQAIDQMDVDTQVVAESSRSSR
;
A
#
# COMPACT_ATOMS: atom_id res chain seq x y z
N MET A 1 -1.04 27.05 57.57
CA MET A 1 -2.02 26.30 58.39
C MET A 1 -2.79 25.36 57.49
N SER A 2 -2.56 24.04 57.60
CA SER A 2 -3.24 23.06 56.75
C SER A 2 -4.74 23.04 57.09
N HIS A 3 -5.60 23.20 56.09
CA HIS A 3 -7.02 22.94 56.27
C HIS A 3 -7.17 21.45 56.63
N SER A 4 -7.38 21.15 57.92
CA SER A 4 -7.74 19.81 58.38
C SER A 4 -8.91 19.32 57.54
N SER A 5 -8.69 18.23 56.80
CA SER A 5 -9.73 17.60 55.98
C SER A 5 -10.98 17.39 56.82
N ASN A 6 -12.16 17.67 56.26
CA ASN A 6 -13.46 17.48 56.92
C ASN A 6 -13.59 16.04 57.48
N GLU A 7 -12.94 15.07 56.84
CA GLU A 7 -12.89 13.67 57.26
C GLU A 7 -12.10 13.43 58.55
N ALA A 8 -10.97 14.14 58.75
CA ALA A 8 -10.18 14.03 59.97
C ALA A 8 -10.97 14.54 61.19
N LYS A 9 -11.76 15.61 61.00
CA LYS A 9 -12.66 16.12 62.04
C LYS A 9 -13.76 15.12 62.40
N ILE A 10 -14.26 14.34 61.43
CA ILE A 10 -15.27 13.29 61.66
C ILE A 10 -14.66 12.11 62.45
N ILE A 11 -13.42 11.72 62.16
CA ILE A 11 -12.72 10.67 62.92
C ILE A 11 -12.52 11.10 64.39
N LEU A 12 -12.07 12.33 64.62
CA LEU A 12 -11.93 12.88 65.97
C LEU A 12 -13.27 12.95 66.72
N ALA A 13 -14.34 13.33 66.02
CA ALA A 13 -15.69 13.34 66.59
C ALA A 13 -16.20 11.93 66.96
N LEU A 14 -15.85 10.90 66.19
CA LEU A 14 -16.17 9.51 66.51
C LEU A 14 -15.39 8.99 67.73
N GLN A 15 -14.09 9.32 67.82
CA GLN A 15 -13.28 8.99 69.00
C GLN A 15 -13.83 9.65 70.26
N ALA A 16 -14.27 10.91 70.16
CA ALA A 16 -14.91 11.61 71.28
C ALA A 16 -16.24 10.99 71.71
N LEU A 17 -17.02 10.45 70.77
CA LEU A 17 -18.26 9.71 71.06
C LEU A 17 -17.99 8.35 71.70
N GLN A 18 -16.91 7.67 71.34
CA GLN A 18 -16.48 6.43 72.00
C GLN A 18 -15.97 6.66 73.42
N ASN A 19 -15.20 7.75 73.63
CA ASN A 19 -14.57 8.04 74.92
C ASN A 19 -15.52 8.69 75.94
N ASN A 20 -16.66 9.22 75.50
CA ASN A 20 -17.63 9.87 76.39
C ASN A 20 -19.07 9.40 76.13
N PRO A 21 -19.60 8.44 76.91
CA PRO A 21 -20.95 7.90 76.75
C PRO A 21 -22.09 8.92 76.93
N LYS A 22 -21.83 10.07 77.58
CA LYS A 22 -22.81 11.14 77.78
C LYS A 22 -22.84 12.15 76.63
N LEU A 23 -21.92 12.05 75.67
CA LEU A 23 -21.83 12.95 74.53
C LEU A 23 -22.83 12.53 73.45
N SER A 24 -23.81 13.39 73.16
CA SER A 24 -24.76 13.09 72.09
C SER A 24 -24.16 13.38 70.71
N LEU A 25 -24.58 12.63 69.70
CA LEU A 25 -24.12 12.81 68.32
C LEU A 25 -24.36 14.23 67.77
N ARG A 26 -25.40 14.92 68.25
CA ARG A 26 -25.69 16.31 67.90
C ARG A 26 -24.67 17.28 68.51
N LYS A 27 -24.28 17.06 69.76
CA LYS A 27 -23.25 17.86 70.44
C LYS A 27 -21.86 17.61 69.84
N ALA A 28 -21.52 16.35 69.54
CA ALA A 28 -20.26 16.03 68.86
C ALA A 28 -20.16 16.68 67.48
N ALA A 29 -21.23 16.65 66.68
CA ALA A 29 -21.27 17.33 65.37
C ALA A 29 -21.03 18.84 65.48
N ALA A 30 -21.61 19.50 66.49
CA ALA A 30 -21.44 20.93 66.74
C ALA A 30 -20.00 21.27 67.21
N ILE A 31 -19.44 20.51 68.15
CA ILE A 31 -18.09 20.74 68.71
C ILE A 31 -17.03 20.62 67.63
N TYR A 32 -17.10 19.57 66.81
CA TYR A 32 -16.11 19.29 65.77
C TYR A 32 -16.43 19.98 64.44
N GLN A 33 -17.51 20.77 64.39
CA GLN A 33 -17.98 21.50 63.20
C GLN A 33 -18.12 20.60 61.96
N VAL A 34 -18.75 19.43 62.15
CA VAL A 34 -19.00 18.46 61.08
C VAL A 34 -20.50 18.27 60.87
N ASP A 35 -20.90 17.94 59.65
CA ASP A 35 -22.30 17.64 59.37
C ASP A 35 -22.79 16.43 60.18
N ARG A 36 -23.94 16.59 60.83
CA ARG A 36 -24.51 15.58 61.72
C ARG A 36 -24.84 14.28 60.97
N PHE A 37 -25.31 14.38 59.72
CA PHE A 37 -25.65 13.20 58.92
C PHE A 37 -24.39 12.47 58.45
N ALA A 38 -23.34 13.20 58.09
CA ALA A 38 -22.03 12.62 57.76
C ALA A 38 -21.44 11.85 58.95
N LEU A 39 -21.45 12.44 60.15
CA LEU A 39 -20.99 11.78 61.38
C LEU A 39 -21.79 10.51 61.71
N ARG A 40 -23.13 10.56 61.60
CA ARG A 40 -24.00 9.40 61.81
C ARG A 40 -23.72 8.27 60.83
N ARG A 41 -23.55 8.58 59.53
CA ARG A 41 -23.21 7.58 58.51
C ARG A 41 -21.88 6.89 58.82
N ARG A 42 -20.91 7.63 59.35
CA ARG A 42 -19.61 7.07 59.74
C ARG A 42 -19.68 6.19 60.98
N GLN A 43 -20.48 6.58 61.95
CA GLN A 43 -20.76 5.73 63.11
C GLN A 43 -21.43 4.41 62.71
N SER A 44 -22.25 4.42 61.65
CA SER A 44 -22.86 3.21 61.06
C SER A 44 -21.96 2.45 60.08
N GLY A 45 -20.66 2.75 60.02
CA GLY A 45 -19.68 2.03 59.20
C GLY A 45 -19.64 2.40 57.71
N ILE A 46 -20.38 3.42 57.27
CA ILE A 46 -20.40 3.85 55.87
C ILE A 46 -19.19 4.74 55.59
N GLN A 47 -18.30 4.31 54.69
CA GLN A 47 -17.08 5.04 54.30
C GLN A 47 -17.35 6.30 53.46
N SER A 48 -16.32 7.14 53.27
CA SER A 48 -16.44 8.44 52.60
C SER A 48 -16.56 8.19 51.12
N ARG A 49 -17.17 9.10 50.37
CA ARG A 49 -17.11 9.01 48.90
C ARG A 49 -15.66 9.07 48.37
N ARG A 50 -14.72 9.64 49.13
CA ARG A 50 -13.29 9.71 48.79
C ARG A 50 -12.57 8.37 49.02
N ASP A 51 -13.01 7.62 50.03
CA ASP A 51 -12.40 6.34 50.45
C ASP A 51 -13.19 5.12 49.95
N THR A 52 -14.42 5.34 49.45
CA THR A 52 -15.24 4.32 48.80
C THR A 52 -14.69 4.07 47.40
N ILE A 53 -14.25 2.85 47.14
CA ILE A 53 -13.90 2.41 45.79
C ILE A 53 -15.16 2.54 44.91
N GLN A 54 -15.11 3.40 43.89
CA GLN A 54 -16.22 3.51 42.93
C GLN A 54 -16.52 2.13 42.36
N LYS A 55 -17.80 1.73 42.29
CA LYS A 55 -18.25 0.44 41.73
C LYS A 55 -17.73 0.15 40.30
N THR A 56 -17.21 1.16 39.62
CA THR A 56 -16.59 1.10 38.29
C THR A 56 -15.13 0.63 38.31
N ARG A 57 -14.42 0.75 39.45
CA ARG A 57 -13.06 0.23 39.67
C ARG A 57 -13.15 -1.09 40.44
N ARG A 58 -13.20 -2.20 39.69
CA ARG A 58 -13.25 -3.55 40.29
C ARG A 58 -11.93 -4.02 40.89
N LEU A 59 -10.81 -3.39 40.54
CA LEU A 59 -9.48 -3.68 41.08
C LEU A 59 -9.06 -2.56 42.04
N SER A 60 -8.25 -2.93 43.03
CA SER A 60 -7.59 -1.99 43.94
C SER A 60 -6.49 -1.22 43.21
N ASN A 61 -6.02 -0.12 43.80
CA ASN A 61 -4.94 0.67 43.21
C ASN A 61 -3.63 -0.14 43.05
N GLN A 62 -3.34 -1.06 43.98
CA GLN A 62 -2.15 -1.92 43.90
C GLN A 62 -2.28 -2.93 42.76
N GLU A 63 -3.44 -3.55 42.61
CA GLU A 63 -3.69 -4.50 41.51
C GLU A 63 -3.67 -3.79 40.15
N GLU A 64 -4.27 -2.60 40.04
CA GLU A 64 -4.16 -1.78 38.83
C GLU A 64 -2.70 -1.44 38.49
N GLN A 65 -1.88 -1.11 39.49
CA GLN A 65 -0.45 -0.83 39.28
C GLN A 65 0.32 -2.07 38.80
N ILE A 66 0.01 -3.25 39.34
CA ILE A 66 0.60 -4.52 38.88
C ILE A 66 0.24 -4.78 37.42
N VAL A 67 -1.02 -4.55 37.03
CA VAL A 67 -1.46 -4.69 35.63
C VAL A 67 -0.74 -3.69 34.73
N VAL A 68 -0.54 -2.43 35.16
CA VAL A 68 0.24 -1.44 34.40
C VAL A 68 1.68 -1.90 34.20
N GLN A 69 2.37 -2.29 35.28
CA GLN A 69 3.76 -2.76 35.21
C GLN A 69 3.92 -3.98 34.30
N PHE A 70 2.99 -4.92 34.38
CA PHE A 70 3.00 -6.12 33.54
C PHE A 70 2.76 -5.80 32.04
N ILE A 71 1.90 -4.82 31.74
CA ILE A 71 1.69 -4.36 30.35
C ILE A 71 2.93 -3.66 29.81
N LEU A 72 3.58 -2.81 30.62
CA LEU A 72 4.80 -2.10 30.22
C LEU A 72 5.98 -3.08 30.00
N ASP A 73 6.12 -4.10 30.85
CA ASP A 73 7.12 -5.15 30.69
C ASP A 73 6.91 -5.99 29.43
N LEU A 74 5.66 -6.27 29.06
CA LEU A 74 5.34 -6.94 27.79
C LEU A 74 5.63 -6.07 26.56
N ASP A 75 5.36 -4.77 26.66
CA ASP A 75 5.64 -3.80 25.59
C ASP A 75 7.16 -3.64 25.38
N LEU A 76 7.94 -3.55 26.46
CA LEU A 76 9.41 -3.52 26.41
C LEU A 76 10.03 -4.77 25.78
N ARG A 77 9.36 -5.92 25.91
CA ARG A 77 9.79 -7.19 25.27
C ARG A 77 9.29 -7.34 23.83
N GLY A 78 8.64 -6.32 23.27
CA GLY A 78 8.13 -6.34 21.90
C GLY A 78 6.81 -7.11 21.70
N PHE A 79 6.07 -7.37 22.79
CA PHE A 79 4.78 -8.08 22.77
C PHE A 79 3.63 -7.16 23.20
N PRO A 80 3.22 -6.17 22.37
CA PRO A 80 2.15 -5.24 22.72
C PRO A 80 0.82 -5.99 22.94
N SER A 81 0.22 -5.75 24.12
CA SER A 81 -0.97 -6.48 24.58
C SER A 81 -2.28 -5.96 24.00
N ARG A 82 -3.21 -6.87 23.65
CA ARG A 82 -4.57 -6.51 23.24
C ARG A 82 -5.45 -6.17 24.44
N LEU A 83 -6.50 -5.36 24.24
CA LEU A 83 -7.47 -5.03 25.29
C LEU A 83 -8.15 -6.25 25.91
N SER A 84 -8.37 -7.32 25.13
CA SER A 84 -8.90 -8.58 25.65
C SER A 84 -7.96 -9.23 26.66
N TYR A 85 -6.65 -9.17 26.40
CA TYR A 85 -5.65 -9.75 27.30
C TYR A 85 -5.51 -8.94 28.61
N VAL A 86 -5.70 -7.62 28.54
CA VAL A 86 -5.78 -6.76 29.74
C VAL A 86 -7.00 -7.10 30.59
N GLU A 87 -8.11 -7.47 29.96
CA GLU A 87 -9.31 -8.00 30.63
C GLU A 87 -9.06 -9.38 31.24
N ASP A 88 -8.34 -10.27 30.56
CA ASP A 88 -7.98 -11.60 31.06
C ASP A 88 -7.11 -11.51 32.33
N ILE A 89 -6.06 -10.68 32.33
CA ILE A 89 -5.21 -10.45 33.51
C ILE A 89 -6.03 -9.92 34.69
N ALA A 90 -6.90 -8.94 34.43
CA ALA A 90 -7.80 -8.39 35.43
C ALA A 90 -8.75 -9.46 36.01
N ASN A 91 -9.28 -10.34 35.16
CA ASN A 91 -10.15 -11.42 35.58
C ASN A 91 -9.41 -12.52 36.33
N SER A 92 -8.15 -12.82 35.99
CA SER A 92 -7.31 -13.76 36.74
C SER A 92 -7.06 -13.28 38.17
N LEU A 93 -6.77 -11.98 38.36
CA LEU A 93 -6.61 -11.38 39.69
C LEU A 93 -7.91 -11.41 40.50
N LEU A 94 -9.06 -11.18 39.85
CA LEU A 94 -10.38 -11.26 40.50
C LEU A 94 -10.77 -12.69 40.86
N ALA A 95 -10.49 -13.66 39.99
CA ALA A 95 -10.74 -15.08 40.23
C ALA A 95 -9.96 -15.61 41.43
N ASN A 96 -8.69 -15.19 41.60
CA ASN A 96 -7.85 -15.55 42.74
C ASN A 96 -8.43 -15.13 44.10
N ARG A 97 -9.35 -14.15 44.13
CA ARG A 97 -10.04 -13.72 45.35
C ARG A 97 -11.56 -13.96 45.33
N ASN A 98 -12.03 -14.86 44.45
CA ASN A 98 -13.45 -15.21 44.28
C ASN A 98 -14.36 -14.00 43.99
N ALA A 99 -13.87 -13.01 43.22
CA ALA A 99 -14.65 -11.85 42.79
C ALA A 99 -15.21 -12.04 41.37
N PRO A 100 -16.40 -11.47 41.04
CA PRO A 100 -16.97 -11.61 39.71
C PRO A 100 -16.18 -10.81 38.66
N PRO A 101 -16.19 -11.23 37.38
CA PRO A 101 -15.34 -10.67 36.33
C PRO A 101 -15.65 -9.20 36.02
N VAL A 102 -14.71 -8.54 35.34
CA VAL A 102 -14.88 -7.17 34.87
C VAL A 102 -15.93 -7.09 33.76
N GLY A 103 -16.51 -5.90 33.55
CA GLY A 103 -17.49 -5.68 32.48
C GLY A 103 -16.82 -5.37 31.14
N LYS A 104 -17.54 -5.58 30.02
CA LYS A 104 -17.05 -5.43 28.62
C LYS A 104 -16.32 -4.12 28.29
N ARG A 105 -16.59 -3.01 29.01
CA ARG A 105 -15.96 -1.70 28.79
C ARG A 105 -14.82 -1.41 29.76
N TRP A 106 -14.53 -2.32 30.69
CA TRP A 106 -13.59 -2.08 31.77
C TRP A 106 -12.16 -1.87 31.26
N ALA A 107 -11.66 -2.75 30.37
CA ALA A 107 -10.30 -2.64 29.83
C ALA A 107 -10.10 -1.33 29.06
N HIS A 108 -11.07 -0.92 28.25
CA HIS A 108 -11.05 0.38 27.57
C HIS A 108 -11.01 1.55 28.55
N ASN A 109 -11.84 1.52 29.59
CA ASN A 109 -11.87 2.56 30.62
C ASN A 109 -10.64 2.52 31.54
N PHE A 110 -9.96 1.38 31.66
CA PHE A 110 -8.71 1.20 32.38
C PHE A 110 -7.56 1.87 31.65
N VAL A 111 -7.38 1.56 30.36
CA VAL A 111 -6.37 2.23 29.53
C VAL A 111 -6.62 3.73 29.46
N LYS A 112 -7.89 4.18 29.35
CA LYS A 112 -8.22 5.63 29.31
C LYS A 112 -7.87 6.39 30.60
N ARG A 113 -7.85 5.73 31.77
CA ARG A 113 -7.58 6.38 33.07
C ARG A 113 -6.11 6.34 33.49
N GLN A 114 -5.28 5.52 32.85
CA GLN A 114 -3.86 5.41 33.15
C GLN A 114 -3.06 6.26 32.17
N LEU A 115 -2.37 7.30 32.67
CA LEU A 115 -1.60 8.22 31.83
C LEU A 115 -0.43 7.54 31.10
N GLU A 116 0.06 6.43 31.65
CA GLU A 116 1.18 5.63 31.14
C GLU A 116 0.79 4.71 29.96
N LEU A 117 -0.50 4.47 29.72
CA LEU A 117 -0.97 3.51 28.71
C LEU A 117 -1.75 4.20 27.58
N LYS A 118 -1.53 3.77 26.33
CA LYS A 118 -2.27 4.27 25.16
C LYS A 118 -2.60 3.15 24.18
N THR A 119 -3.82 3.16 23.65
CA THR A 119 -4.21 2.23 22.57
C THR A 119 -3.71 2.74 21.22
N ARG A 120 -3.00 1.88 20.48
CA ARG A 120 -2.51 2.14 19.11
C ARG A 120 -2.93 1.01 18.17
N ARG A 121 -3.05 1.30 16.86
CA ARG A 121 -3.30 0.27 15.84
C ARG A 121 -1.95 -0.33 15.43
N PHE A 122 -1.80 -1.64 15.59
CA PHE A 122 -0.61 -2.35 15.09
C PHE A 122 -0.76 -2.64 13.58
N ARG A 123 0.36 -2.65 12.85
CA ARG A 123 0.44 -3.28 11.53
C ARG A 123 0.84 -4.75 11.73
N ARG A 124 0.36 -5.65 10.87
CA ARG A 124 0.84 -7.04 10.90
C ARG A 124 2.32 -7.01 10.54
N TYR A 125 3.15 -7.46 11.47
CA TYR A 125 4.60 -7.58 11.30
C TYR A 125 4.93 -9.07 11.40
N ASP A 126 5.72 -9.57 10.45
CA ASP A 126 6.07 -10.99 10.45
C ASP A 126 7.07 -11.27 11.59
N TYR A 127 6.76 -12.27 12.41
CA TYR A 127 7.57 -12.65 13.57
C TYR A 127 8.98 -13.12 13.17
N GLN A 128 9.14 -13.69 11.97
CA GLN A 128 10.46 -14.07 11.45
C GLN A 128 11.28 -12.83 11.06
N ARG A 129 10.64 -11.76 10.55
CA ARG A 129 11.31 -10.49 10.23
C ARG A 129 11.84 -9.79 11.47
N ALA A 130 11.07 -9.79 12.56
CA ALA A 130 11.48 -9.19 13.84
C ALA A 130 12.73 -9.85 14.47
N LYS A 131 12.98 -11.14 14.21
CA LYS A 131 14.19 -11.84 14.69
C LYS A 131 15.42 -11.64 13.79
N CYS A 132 15.22 -11.33 12.51
CA CYS A 132 16.29 -11.17 11.53
C CYS A 132 16.75 -9.71 11.39
N GLU A 133 15.98 -8.77 11.92
CA GLU A 133 16.31 -7.35 12.09
C GLU A 133 17.28 -7.09 13.27
N ASP A 134 18.16 -8.04 13.58
CA ASP A 134 19.25 -7.82 14.54
C ASP A 134 20.16 -6.72 13.99
N PRO A 135 20.29 -5.57 14.67
CA PRO A 135 21.15 -4.48 14.23
C PRO A 135 22.58 -4.95 13.99
N THR A 136 23.05 -5.96 14.73
CA THR A 136 24.40 -6.54 14.58
C THR A 136 24.59 -7.22 13.22
N ILE A 137 23.59 -7.98 12.77
CA ILE A 137 23.64 -8.68 11.48
C ILE A 137 23.58 -7.68 10.33
N ILE A 138 22.68 -6.70 10.42
CA ILE A 138 22.52 -5.66 9.39
C ILE A 138 23.79 -4.79 9.32
N CYS A 139 24.33 -4.36 10.47
CA CYS A 139 25.59 -3.60 10.52
C CYS A 139 26.77 -4.41 9.96
N GLY A 140 26.88 -5.69 10.33
CA GLY A 140 27.92 -6.58 9.81
C GLY A 140 27.85 -6.72 8.28
N TRP A 141 26.64 -6.82 7.73
CA TRP A 141 26.44 -6.87 6.28
C TRP A 141 26.83 -5.57 5.58
N PHE A 142 26.46 -4.40 6.12
CA PHE A 142 26.90 -3.12 5.55
C PHE A 142 28.43 -3.00 5.53
N ARG A 143 29.11 -3.41 6.61
CA ARG A 143 30.59 -3.46 6.63
C ARG A 143 31.14 -4.36 5.53
N LEU A 144 30.56 -5.55 5.33
CA LEU A 144 30.96 -6.45 4.25
C LEU A 144 30.80 -5.80 2.86
N VAL A 145 29.73 -5.04 2.64
CA VAL A 145 29.51 -4.29 1.39
C VAL A 145 30.61 -3.25 1.20
N GLU A 146 30.88 -2.42 2.22
CA GLU A 146 31.93 -1.39 2.19
C GLU A 146 33.32 -1.98 1.94
N ASP A 147 33.69 -3.03 2.69
CA ASP A 147 34.96 -3.74 2.55
C ASP A 147 35.13 -4.34 1.14
N THR A 148 34.05 -4.88 0.57
CA THR A 148 34.06 -5.45 -0.79
C THR A 148 34.26 -4.36 -1.84
N ILE A 149 33.55 -3.24 -1.72
CA ILE A 149 33.69 -2.08 -2.61
C ILE A 149 35.15 -1.57 -2.57
N ALA A 150 35.72 -1.41 -1.38
CA ALA A 150 37.09 -0.95 -1.19
C ALA A 150 38.12 -1.94 -1.74
N LYS A 151 37.98 -3.24 -1.44
CA LYS A 151 38.92 -4.29 -1.84
C LYS A 151 39.04 -4.44 -3.36
N TYR A 152 37.92 -4.33 -4.08
CA TYR A 152 37.88 -4.55 -5.53
C TYR A 152 37.84 -3.24 -6.34
N GLY A 153 37.85 -2.08 -5.67
CA GLY A 153 37.83 -0.76 -6.31
C GLY A 153 36.56 -0.54 -7.16
N ILE A 154 35.41 -0.94 -6.62
CA ILE A 154 34.14 -0.92 -7.34
C ILE A 154 33.57 0.50 -7.32
N ARG A 155 33.29 1.06 -8.49
CA ARG A 155 32.65 2.38 -8.60
C ARG A 155 31.14 2.26 -8.43
N SER A 156 30.48 3.37 -8.10
CA SER A 156 29.02 3.40 -7.88
C SER A 156 28.22 2.96 -9.11
N ASP A 157 28.66 3.30 -10.32
CA ASP A 157 28.06 2.86 -11.59
C ASP A 157 28.12 1.34 -11.82
N ASP A 158 28.99 0.63 -11.08
CA ASP A 158 29.15 -0.82 -11.11
C ASP A 158 28.61 -1.53 -9.85
N ILE A 159 27.84 -0.82 -9.01
CA ILE A 159 27.05 -1.41 -7.92
C ILE A 159 25.63 -1.64 -8.43
N TRP A 160 25.29 -2.91 -8.63
CA TRP A 160 24.04 -3.37 -9.18
C TRP A 160 23.19 -4.07 -8.12
N ASN A 161 21.89 -3.94 -8.30
CA ASN A 161 20.88 -4.65 -7.54
C ASN A 161 19.90 -5.32 -8.50
N PHE A 162 19.50 -6.55 -8.22
CA PHE A 162 18.43 -7.21 -8.95
C PHE A 162 17.45 -7.89 -8.01
N ASP A 163 16.22 -8.04 -8.50
CA ASP A 163 15.14 -8.66 -7.77
C ASP A 163 14.02 -9.12 -8.70
N GLU A 164 13.21 -10.05 -8.21
CA GLU A 164 12.03 -10.55 -8.90
C GLU A 164 10.73 -10.01 -8.31
N THR A 165 9.80 -9.65 -9.18
CA THR A 165 8.43 -9.34 -8.78
C THR A 165 7.41 -10.07 -9.64
N GLY A 166 6.40 -10.63 -8.97
CA GLY A 166 5.24 -11.23 -9.63
C GLY A 166 4.14 -10.20 -9.92
N PHE A 167 3.56 -10.28 -11.12
CA PHE A 167 2.35 -9.58 -11.52
C PHE A 167 1.25 -10.57 -11.83
N MET A 168 0.12 -10.43 -11.14
CA MET A 168 -1.10 -11.13 -11.53
C MET A 168 -1.81 -10.28 -12.60
N MET A 169 -1.93 -10.80 -13.82
CA MET A 169 -2.29 -9.98 -14.99
C MET A 169 -3.65 -9.26 -14.87
N GLY A 170 -4.60 -9.83 -14.11
CA GLY A 170 -5.93 -9.25 -13.90
C GLY A 170 -6.15 -8.54 -12.56
N MET A 171 -5.11 -8.29 -11.76
CA MET A 171 -5.30 -7.70 -10.42
C MET A 171 -4.98 -6.20 -10.40
N ILE A 172 -5.95 -5.41 -9.93
CA ILE A 172 -5.75 -4.00 -9.60
C ILE A 172 -5.42 -3.90 -8.11
N GLU A 173 -4.34 -3.19 -7.76
CA GLU A 173 -4.01 -2.92 -6.37
C GLU A 173 -5.12 -2.09 -5.67
N PRO A 174 -5.43 -2.35 -4.40
CA PRO A 174 -6.39 -1.55 -3.66
C PRO A 174 -5.98 -0.06 -3.62
N GLY A 175 -6.80 0.80 -4.24
CA GLY A 175 -6.56 2.25 -4.29
C GLY A 175 -7.65 3.08 -3.62
N THR A 176 -7.35 4.35 -3.36
CA THR A 176 -8.38 5.33 -2.98
C THR A 176 -9.21 5.65 -4.22
N VAL A 177 -10.52 5.39 -4.13
CA VAL A 177 -11.47 5.64 -5.21
C VAL A 177 -12.45 6.75 -4.81
N VAL A 178 -12.84 7.57 -5.79
CA VAL A 178 -13.89 8.57 -5.61
C VAL A 178 -15.23 7.90 -5.89
N THR A 179 -16.14 7.89 -4.91
CA THR A 179 -17.48 7.32 -5.04
C THR A 179 -18.56 8.24 -4.50
N SER A 180 -19.81 7.98 -4.87
CA SER A 180 -20.97 8.71 -4.34
C SER A 180 -20.93 8.78 -2.82
N SER A 181 -21.17 9.97 -2.27
CA SER A 181 -21.24 10.26 -0.83
C SER A 181 -22.31 9.44 -0.10
N HIS A 182 -23.33 8.98 -0.82
CA HIS A 182 -24.42 8.15 -0.28
C HIS A 182 -24.11 6.65 -0.29
N ARG A 183 -22.97 6.24 -0.87
CA ARG A 183 -22.60 4.83 -0.93
C ARG A 183 -22.09 4.36 0.43
N GLN A 184 -22.88 3.52 1.11
CA GLN A 184 -22.45 2.86 2.33
C GLN A 184 -21.54 1.66 2.02
N GLY A 185 -20.39 1.61 2.69
CA GLY A 185 -19.41 0.52 2.57
C GLY A 185 -18.29 0.75 1.55
N ARG A 186 -17.25 -0.09 1.61
CA ARG A 186 -16.12 0.00 0.67
C ARG A 186 -16.59 -0.38 -0.73
N PRO A 187 -16.37 0.46 -1.75
CA PRO A 187 -16.73 0.13 -3.13
C PRO A 187 -15.93 -1.08 -3.61
N LYS A 188 -16.61 -1.99 -4.30
CA LYS A 188 -16.01 -3.14 -4.98
C LYS A 188 -15.71 -2.74 -6.43
N GLN A 189 -14.46 -2.86 -6.86
CA GLN A 189 -14.05 -2.69 -8.25
C GLN A 189 -14.09 -4.04 -8.95
N VAL A 190 -14.64 -4.08 -10.17
CA VAL A 190 -14.67 -5.30 -10.99
C VAL A 190 -13.24 -5.62 -11.41
N GLN A 191 -12.79 -6.86 -11.15
CA GLN A 191 -11.47 -7.33 -11.55
C GLN A 191 -11.59 -8.25 -12.78
N PRO A 192 -10.67 -8.15 -13.75
CA PRO A 192 -10.55 -9.11 -14.84
C PRO A 192 -10.36 -10.53 -14.33
N GLY A 193 -10.99 -11.51 -14.97
CA GLY A 193 -11.02 -12.88 -14.46
C GLY A 193 -9.69 -13.66 -14.56
N ASN A 194 -8.69 -13.15 -15.28
CA ASN A 194 -7.41 -13.85 -15.45
C ASN A 194 -6.50 -13.66 -14.23
N ARG A 195 -6.07 -14.77 -13.61
CA ARG A 195 -5.17 -14.81 -12.45
C ARG A 195 -3.81 -15.41 -12.79
N GLU A 196 -3.49 -15.56 -14.07
CA GLU A 196 -2.17 -16.00 -14.49
C GLU A 196 -1.11 -14.99 -14.03
N TRP A 197 0.02 -15.53 -13.56
CA TRP A 197 1.16 -14.77 -13.07
C TRP A 197 2.20 -14.58 -14.17
N MET A 198 2.79 -13.39 -14.19
CA MET A 198 3.99 -13.05 -14.94
C MET A 198 5.07 -12.67 -13.94
N THR A 199 6.23 -13.28 -14.01
CA THR A 199 7.39 -12.90 -13.19
C THR A 199 8.25 -11.93 -13.98
N VAL A 200 8.68 -10.85 -13.36
CA VAL A 200 9.60 -9.88 -13.98
C VAL A 200 10.83 -9.76 -13.11
N ILE A 201 12.00 -9.88 -13.74
CA ILE A 201 13.30 -9.63 -13.12
C ILE A 201 13.81 -8.28 -13.62
N GLU A 202 14.08 -7.37 -12.70
CA GLU A 202 14.65 -6.05 -12.98
C GLU A 202 16.08 -5.98 -12.44
N GLY A 203 16.94 -5.22 -13.12
CA GLY A 203 18.29 -4.93 -12.64
C GLY A 203 18.57 -3.43 -12.74
N ILE A 204 19.04 -2.84 -11.64
CA ILE A 204 19.28 -1.40 -11.51
C ILE A 204 20.63 -1.11 -10.86
N ASN A 205 21.27 0.02 -11.15
CA ASN A 205 22.51 0.43 -10.50
C ASN A 205 22.35 1.66 -9.61
N ALA A 206 23.37 1.90 -8.77
CA ALA A 206 23.37 3.00 -7.83
C ALA A 206 23.33 4.39 -8.50
N GLU A 207 23.73 4.50 -9.76
CA GLU A 207 23.69 5.73 -10.56
C GLU A 207 22.37 5.96 -11.31
N GLY A 208 21.33 5.15 -11.03
CA GLY A 208 20.00 5.40 -11.56
C GLY A 208 19.70 4.76 -12.92
N GLN A 209 20.57 3.85 -13.39
CA GLN A 209 20.38 3.13 -14.65
C GLN A 209 19.66 1.80 -14.42
N SER A 210 18.95 1.32 -15.43
CA SER A 210 18.35 -0.02 -15.46
C SER A 210 18.84 -0.82 -16.67
N ILE A 211 18.87 -2.15 -16.55
CA ILE A 211 18.97 -3.05 -17.69
C ILE A 211 17.57 -3.32 -18.27
N PRO A 212 17.47 -3.84 -19.50
CA PRO A 212 16.19 -4.28 -20.04
C PRO A 212 15.57 -5.38 -19.15
N PRO A 213 14.26 -5.34 -18.88
CA PRO A 213 13.61 -6.31 -18.02
C PRO A 213 13.62 -7.71 -18.64
N PHE A 214 13.63 -8.71 -17.77
CA PHE A 214 13.54 -10.11 -18.13
C PHE A 214 12.20 -10.65 -17.64
N ILE A 215 11.29 -10.94 -18.57
CA ILE A 215 9.90 -11.27 -18.28
C ILE A 215 9.67 -12.76 -18.51
N ILE A 216 9.25 -13.47 -17.47
CA ILE A 216 8.94 -14.89 -17.51
C ILE A 216 7.42 -15.06 -17.45
N GLY A 217 6.85 -15.66 -18.50
CA GLY A 217 5.44 -16.02 -18.55
C GLY A 217 5.22 -17.52 -18.48
N ALA A 218 4.08 -17.94 -17.93
CA ALA A 218 3.72 -19.35 -17.98
C ALA A 218 3.44 -19.79 -19.43
N GLY A 219 4.07 -20.89 -19.86
CA GLY A 219 3.93 -21.43 -21.21
C GLY A 219 5.11 -22.31 -21.64
N GLN A 220 4.97 -22.93 -22.79
CA GLN A 220 6.02 -23.74 -23.41
C GLN A 220 6.58 -23.14 -24.69
N HIS A 221 5.85 -22.22 -25.32
CA HIS A 221 6.18 -21.66 -26.62
C HIS A 221 6.01 -20.15 -26.61
N HIS A 222 6.91 -19.50 -27.34
CA HIS A 222 6.82 -18.10 -27.72
C HIS A 222 5.82 -17.97 -28.87
N LEU A 223 4.91 -17.01 -28.77
CA LEU A 223 3.91 -16.74 -29.81
C LEU A 223 4.26 -15.46 -30.56
N ALA A 224 4.16 -15.48 -31.89
CA ALA A 224 4.53 -14.36 -32.76
C ALA A 224 3.79 -13.05 -32.41
N ASN A 225 2.53 -13.16 -31.98
CA ASN A 225 1.71 -12.00 -31.61
C ASN A 225 2.19 -11.30 -30.32
N TRP A 226 3.03 -11.93 -29.49
CA TRP A 226 3.66 -11.26 -28.35
C TRP A 226 4.68 -10.21 -28.80
N TYR A 227 5.32 -10.44 -29.94
CA TYR A 227 6.40 -9.59 -30.45
C TYR A 227 5.89 -8.55 -31.46
N ARG A 228 5.02 -8.96 -32.39
CA ARG A 228 4.53 -8.07 -33.46
C ARG A 228 3.45 -7.07 -33.03
N GLU A 229 2.65 -7.41 -32.01
CA GLU A 229 1.43 -6.66 -31.68
C GLU A 229 1.53 -5.87 -30.36
N CYS A 230 2.68 -5.92 -29.69
CA CYS A 230 2.87 -5.36 -28.35
C CYS A 230 3.81 -4.14 -28.29
N ASP A 231 4.49 -3.79 -29.39
CA ASP A 231 5.41 -2.63 -29.50
C ASP A 231 6.39 -2.56 -28.31
N LEU A 232 7.08 -3.67 -28.08
CA LEU A 232 8.06 -3.81 -27.01
C LEU A 232 9.44 -3.35 -27.49
N PRO A 233 10.28 -2.78 -26.61
CA PRO A 233 11.66 -2.48 -26.97
C PRO A 233 12.42 -3.74 -27.37
N SER A 234 13.32 -3.60 -28.36
CA SER A 234 13.99 -4.72 -29.03
C SER A 234 14.90 -5.54 -28.10
N ASP A 235 15.44 -4.89 -27.07
CA ASP A 235 16.38 -5.44 -26.10
C ASP A 235 15.71 -6.11 -24.88
N TRP A 236 14.37 -6.06 -24.78
CA TRP A 236 13.63 -6.76 -23.74
C TRP A 236 13.69 -8.27 -23.95
N VAL A 237 13.79 -9.02 -22.86
CA VAL A 237 13.84 -10.48 -22.90
C VAL A 237 12.53 -11.04 -22.40
N ILE A 238 11.93 -11.92 -23.19
CA ILE A 238 10.80 -12.75 -22.78
C ILE A 238 11.30 -14.18 -22.67
N ALA A 239 10.95 -14.85 -21.59
CA ALA A 239 11.18 -16.27 -21.39
C ALA A 239 9.87 -16.96 -21.02
N VAL A 240 9.83 -18.28 -21.19
CA VAL A 240 8.68 -19.09 -20.78
C VAL A 240 9.10 -20.24 -19.86
N SER A 241 8.29 -20.51 -18.84
CA SER A 241 8.41 -21.67 -17.96
C SER A 241 7.03 -22.32 -17.76
N GLU A 242 6.98 -23.58 -17.34
CA GLU A 242 5.70 -24.30 -17.21
C GLU A 242 4.73 -23.63 -16.23
N ASN A 243 5.26 -23.05 -15.16
CA ASN A 243 4.51 -22.45 -14.06
C ASN A 243 4.63 -20.92 -14.01
N GLY A 244 5.43 -20.30 -14.88
CA GLY A 244 5.69 -18.85 -14.90
C GLY A 244 6.67 -18.35 -13.84
N TRP A 245 7.31 -19.27 -13.10
CA TRP A 245 8.30 -18.95 -12.08
C TRP A 245 9.73 -19.10 -12.60
N THR A 246 10.67 -18.43 -11.92
CA THR A 246 12.11 -18.60 -12.15
C THR A 246 12.57 -19.99 -11.71
N ASN A 247 13.62 -20.49 -12.36
CA ASN A 247 14.36 -21.69 -11.96
C ASN A 247 15.85 -21.43 -12.17
N ASN A 248 16.72 -22.36 -11.74
CA ASN A 248 18.18 -22.16 -11.80
C ASN A 248 18.68 -21.86 -13.22
N GLN A 249 18.10 -22.51 -14.24
CA GLN A 249 18.46 -22.28 -15.64
C GLN A 249 18.09 -20.86 -16.09
N LEU A 250 16.88 -20.40 -15.78
CA LEU A 250 16.42 -19.05 -16.09
C LEU A 250 17.18 -17.99 -15.28
N GLY A 251 17.58 -18.29 -14.05
CA GLY A 251 18.45 -17.43 -13.24
C GLY A 251 19.83 -17.25 -13.89
N LEU A 252 20.43 -18.33 -14.38
CA LEU A 252 21.69 -18.27 -15.13
C LEU A 252 21.52 -17.51 -16.46
N ASP A 253 20.41 -17.72 -17.16
CA ASP A 253 20.14 -17.01 -18.42
C ASP A 253 19.88 -15.52 -18.20
N TRP A 254 19.24 -15.15 -17.09
CA TRP A 254 19.17 -13.76 -16.64
C TRP A 254 20.57 -13.20 -16.32
N LEU A 255 21.44 -13.95 -15.66
CA LEU A 255 22.80 -13.49 -15.36
C LEU A 255 23.62 -13.23 -16.63
N LYS A 256 23.46 -14.07 -17.66
CA LYS A 256 24.06 -13.83 -18.99
C LYS A 256 23.49 -12.57 -19.66
N HIS A 257 22.19 -12.32 -19.50
CA HIS A 257 21.55 -11.09 -19.97
C HIS A 257 22.11 -9.87 -19.24
N PHE A 258 22.19 -9.91 -17.91
CA PHE A 258 22.84 -8.88 -17.08
C PHE A 258 24.27 -8.59 -17.55
N ASP A 259 25.08 -9.63 -17.76
CA ASP A 259 26.46 -9.46 -18.22
C ASP A 259 26.52 -8.81 -19.61
N ARG A 260 25.68 -9.26 -20.56
CA ARG A 260 25.58 -8.66 -21.89
C ARG A 260 25.18 -7.18 -21.84
N SER A 261 24.24 -6.82 -20.97
CA SER A 261 23.73 -5.45 -20.83
C SER A 261 24.70 -4.50 -20.12
N THR A 262 25.59 -5.02 -19.27
CA THR A 262 26.46 -4.19 -18.41
C THR A 262 27.94 -4.23 -18.78
N SER A 263 28.44 -5.30 -19.41
CA SER A 263 29.86 -5.51 -19.72
C SER A 263 30.49 -4.40 -20.56
N LYS A 264 29.74 -3.79 -21.48
CA LYS A 264 30.24 -2.66 -22.31
C LYS A 264 30.18 -1.31 -21.60
N ARG A 265 29.47 -1.22 -20.48
CA ARG A 265 29.21 0.00 -19.71
C ARG A 265 30.05 0.07 -18.43
N THR A 266 30.67 -1.05 -18.04
CA THR A 266 31.48 -1.17 -16.83
C THR A 266 32.69 -0.25 -16.89
N ASN A 267 32.88 0.57 -15.86
CA ASN A 267 34.06 1.43 -15.72
C ASN A 267 35.06 0.86 -14.70
N SER A 268 34.63 -0.15 -13.94
CA SER A 268 35.42 -0.89 -12.97
C SER A 268 35.84 -2.25 -13.53
N ARG A 269 36.91 -2.82 -12.95
CA ARG A 269 37.35 -4.19 -13.28
C ARG A 269 36.36 -5.26 -12.77
N TYR A 270 35.62 -4.95 -11.71
CA TYR A 270 34.64 -5.82 -11.07
C TYR A 270 33.30 -5.10 -10.95
N ARG A 271 32.21 -5.86 -11.08
CA ARG A 271 30.84 -5.39 -10.81
C ARG A 271 30.34 -6.06 -9.54
N LEU A 272 29.73 -5.28 -8.65
CA LEU A 272 29.05 -5.80 -7.47
C LEU A 272 27.58 -6.03 -7.79
N LEU A 273 27.07 -7.22 -7.51
CA LEU A 273 25.66 -7.59 -7.65
C LEU A 273 25.08 -7.95 -6.28
N ILE A 274 24.19 -7.10 -5.77
CA ILE A 274 23.48 -7.29 -4.51
C ILE A 274 22.16 -7.99 -4.81
N LEU A 275 21.91 -9.11 -4.12
CA LEU A 275 20.79 -10.01 -4.38
C LEU A 275 20.23 -10.63 -3.11
N ASP A 276 19.03 -11.22 -3.19
CA ASP A 276 18.43 -11.96 -2.08
C ASP A 276 18.95 -13.40 -2.01
N GLY A 277 18.85 -14.02 -0.83
CA GLY A 277 19.33 -15.39 -0.63
C GLY A 277 18.42 -16.48 -1.21
N HIS A 278 17.72 -16.21 -2.32
CA HIS A 278 16.81 -17.18 -2.94
C HIS A 278 17.58 -18.34 -3.58
N GLU A 279 17.05 -19.57 -3.47
CA GLU A 279 17.75 -20.81 -3.85
C GLU A 279 18.16 -20.85 -5.33
N SER A 280 17.43 -20.15 -6.22
CA SER A 280 17.76 -20.03 -7.64
C SER A 280 19.05 -19.24 -7.94
N HIS A 281 19.58 -18.50 -6.97
CA HIS A 281 20.78 -17.65 -7.11
C HIS A 281 22.06 -18.35 -6.64
N HIS A 282 21.94 -19.62 -6.20
CA HIS A 282 23.02 -20.37 -5.55
C HIS A 282 23.45 -21.62 -6.33
N SER A 283 23.15 -21.71 -7.64
CA SER A 283 23.67 -22.82 -8.45
C SER A 283 25.18 -22.68 -8.68
N VAL A 284 25.86 -23.82 -8.83
CA VAL A 284 27.31 -23.85 -9.10
C VAL A 284 27.63 -23.12 -10.40
N GLU A 285 26.82 -23.32 -11.43
CA GLU A 285 26.99 -22.69 -12.74
C GLU A 285 26.83 -21.17 -12.67
N PHE A 286 25.93 -20.68 -11.80
CA PHE A 286 25.74 -19.26 -11.57
C PHE A 286 26.99 -18.64 -10.94
N GLU A 287 27.53 -19.26 -9.89
CA GLU A 287 28.75 -18.78 -9.24
C GLU A 287 29.98 -18.83 -10.15
N GLU A 288 30.15 -19.92 -10.91
CA GLU A 288 31.24 -20.07 -11.87
C GLU A 288 31.19 -18.99 -12.95
N TYR A 289 29.99 -18.69 -13.45
CA TYR A 289 29.80 -17.62 -14.42
C TYR A 289 30.13 -16.25 -13.82
N CYS A 290 29.70 -15.96 -12.60
CA CYS A 290 30.06 -14.74 -11.87
C CYS A 290 31.59 -14.59 -11.73
N LYS A 291 32.27 -15.65 -11.27
CA LYS A 291 33.74 -15.65 -11.11
C LYS A 291 34.45 -15.41 -12.45
N LYS A 292 34.04 -16.10 -13.51
CA LYS A 292 34.62 -15.95 -14.85
C LYS A 292 34.48 -14.53 -15.40
N ASN A 293 33.35 -13.88 -15.15
CA ASN A 293 33.02 -12.56 -15.70
C ASN A 293 33.26 -11.40 -14.71
N LYS A 294 34.01 -11.65 -13.63
CA LYS A 294 34.37 -10.65 -12.61
C LYS A 294 33.16 -9.96 -11.98
N ILE A 295 32.09 -10.72 -11.75
CA ILE A 295 30.90 -10.30 -11.03
C ILE A 295 31.01 -10.84 -9.60
N ILE A 296 30.93 -9.95 -8.62
CA ILE A 296 30.95 -10.30 -7.21
C ILE A 296 29.53 -10.24 -6.70
N THR A 297 29.03 -11.32 -6.12
CA THR A 297 27.70 -11.38 -5.55
C THR A 297 27.76 -11.17 -4.03
N LEU A 298 26.86 -10.34 -3.50
CA LEU A 298 26.62 -10.22 -2.07
C LEU A 298 25.14 -10.47 -1.78
N CYS A 299 24.87 -11.47 -0.95
CA CYS A 299 23.53 -11.80 -0.53
C CYS A 299 23.14 -10.90 0.65
N MET A 300 21.91 -10.38 0.63
CA MET A 300 21.35 -9.69 1.78
C MET A 300 21.06 -10.67 2.92
N PRO A 301 21.06 -10.19 4.19
CA PRO A 301 20.57 -10.96 5.32
C PRO A 301 19.15 -11.47 5.07
N ALA A 302 18.87 -12.68 5.57
CA ALA A 302 17.55 -13.29 5.44
C ALA A 302 16.46 -12.36 6.02
N HIS A 303 15.32 -12.30 5.33
CA HIS A 303 14.16 -11.51 5.72
C HIS A 303 14.39 -9.99 5.85
N ALA A 304 15.46 -9.44 5.27
CA ALA A 304 15.77 -8.02 5.30
C ALA A 304 15.52 -7.28 3.96
N SER A 305 14.96 -7.96 2.93
CA SER A 305 14.73 -7.36 1.61
C SER A 305 13.90 -6.08 1.67
N HIS A 306 12.85 -6.00 2.50
CA HIS A 306 12.03 -4.80 2.64
C HIS A 306 12.78 -3.56 3.16
N LEU A 307 14.00 -3.73 3.65
CA LEU A 307 14.90 -2.66 4.10
C LEU A 307 16.08 -2.46 3.15
N LEU A 308 16.66 -3.54 2.66
CA LEU A 308 17.98 -3.54 2.01
C LEU A 308 17.92 -3.74 0.50
N GLN A 309 16.75 -4.01 -0.08
CA GLN A 309 16.54 -4.27 -1.51
C GLN A 309 16.09 -2.99 -2.23
N PRO A 310 16.97 -2.27 -2.95
CA PRO A 310 16.62 -1.03 -3.66
C PRO A 310 15.35 -1.13 -4.51
N LEU A 311 15.15 -2.25 -5.22
CA LEU A 311 13.97 -2.47 -6.05
C LEU A 311 12.68 -2.50 -5.23
N ASP A 312 12.63 -3.21 -4.10
CA ASP A 312 11.49 -3.21 -3.18
C ASP A 312 11.25 -1.83 -2.54
N VAL A 313 12.33 -1.17 -2.11
CA VAL A 313 12.26 0.10 -1.37
C VAL A 313 11.79 1.26 -2.26
N GLY A 314 12.23 1.29 -3.53
CA GLY A 314 12.05 2.46 -4.40
C GLY A 314 11.24 2.24 -5.68
N CYS A 315 11.22 1.03 -6.24
CA CYS A 315 10.79 0.83 -7.63
C CYS A 315 9.50 0.00 -7.75
N PHE A 316 9.40 -1.14 -7.07
CA PHE A 316 8.31 -2.09 -7.25
C PHE A 316 6.96 -1.58 -6.76
N GLY A 317 6.91 -0.79 -5.68
CA GLY A 317 5.68 -0.12 -5.26
C GLY A 317 5.12 0.82 -6.33
N PRO A 318 5.89 1.82 -6.81
CA PRO A 318 5.49 2.66 -7.93
C PRO A 318 5.14 1.89 -9.21
N LEU A 319 5.89 0.83 -9.54
CA LEU A 319 5.66 0.01 -10.73
C LEU A 319 4.32 -0.73 -10.67
N LYS A 320 4.01 -1.41 -9.55
CA LYS A 320 2.72 -2.09 -9.35
C LYS A 320 1.54 -1.13 -9.39
N LYS A 321 1.71 0.06 -8.80
CA LYS A 321 0.69 1.13 -8.88
C LYS A 321 0.51 1.64 -10.31
N ALA A 322 1.59 1.84 -11.06
CA ALA A 322 1.52 2.27 -12.46
C ALA A 322 0.83 1.20 -13.32
N TYR A 323 1.19 -0.07 -13.15
CA TYR A 323 0.55 -1.20 -13.82
C TYR A 323 -0.95 -1.30 -13.48
N GLY A 324 -1.30 -1.16 -12.20
CA GLY A 324 -2.71 -1.13 -11.76
C GLY A 324 -3.53 -0.06 -12.49
N ARG A 325 -2.97 1.14 -12.72
CA ARG A 325 -3.63 2.20 -13.50
C ARG A 325 -3.88 1.80 -14.96
N GLU A 326 -2.95 1.10 -15.59
CA GLU A 326 -3.14 0.59 -16.96
C GLU A 326 -4.24 -0.47 -17.02
N ILE A 327 -4.30 -1.38 -16.05
CA ILE A 327 -5.39 -2.36 -15.98
C ILE A 327 -6.74 -1.70 -15.72
N GLU A 328 -6.81 -0.68 -14.85
CA GLU A 328 -8.02 0.12 -14.69
C GLU A 328 -8.48 0.78 -15.99
N ARG A 329 -7.54 1.31 -16.77
CA ARG A 329 -7.81 1.93 -18.07
C ARG A 329 -8.42 0.92 -19.04
N LEU A 330 -7.84 -0.27 -19.15
CA LEU A 330 -8.36 -1.35 -20.00
C LEU A 330 -9.78 -1.77 -19.60
N ILE A 331 -10.08 -1.87 -18.31
CA ILE A 331 -11.42 -2.20 -17.81
C ILE A 331 -12.44 -1.11 -18.15
N ARG A 332 -12.07 0.18 -18.03
CA ARG A 332 -12.95 1.29 -18.42
C ARG A 332 -13.32 1.23 -19.91
N CYS A 333 -12.46 0.63 -20.73
CA CYS A 333 -12.67 0.34 -22.13
C CYS A 333 -13.38 -1.01 -22.38
N SER A 334 -14.01 -1.60 -21.37
CA SER A 334 -14.75 -2.88 -21.44
C SER A 334 -13.88 -4.11 -21.75
N ILE A 335 -12.56 -4.05 -21.53
CA ILE A 335 -11.68 -5.22 -21.61
C ILE A 335 -11.70 -5.94 -20.26
N THR A 336 -12.41 -7.06 -20.20
CA THR A 336 -12.65 -7.82 -18.96
C THR A 336 -11.74 -9.04 -18.79
N HIS A 337 -10.89 -9.32 -19.77
CA HIS A 337 -9.91 -10.40 -19.73
C HIS A 337 -8.57 -9.89 -20.23
N ILE A 338 -7.54 -9.98 -19.39
CA ILE A 338 -6.17 -9.57 -19.70
C ILE A 338 -5.38 -10.81 -20.03
N SER A 339 -4.93 -10.94 -21.28
CA SER A 339 -3.97 -11.96 -21.70
C SER A 339 -2.57 -11.37 -21.83
N LYS A 340 -1.58 -12.17 -22.21
CA LYS A 340 -0.20 -11.69 -22.42
C LYS A 340 -0.11 -10.53 -23.43
N THR A 341 -0.97 -10.49 -24.44
CA THR A 341 -1.01 -9.41 -25.44
C THR A 341 -1.54 -8.08 -24.89
N GLU A 342 -2.28 -8.11 -23.78
CA GLU A 342 -2.68 -6.91 -23.04
C GLU A 342 -1.68 -6.58 -21.92
N PHE A 343 -1.09 -7.62 -21.30
CA PHE A 343 -0.07 -7.47 -20.27
C PHE A 343 1.17 -6.73 -20.78
N PHE A 344 1.78 -7.17 -21.88
CA PHE A 344 3.05 -6.62 -22.35
C PHE A 344 3.00 -5.10 -22.60
N PRO A 345 2.01 -4.55 -23.32
CA PRO A 345 1.90 -3.10 -23.50
C PRO A 345 1.60 -2.33 -22.20
N ALA A 346 0.73 -2.89 -21.34
CA ALA A 346 0.42 -2.27 -20.05
C ALA A 346 1.65 -2.24 -19.13
N PHE A 347 2.43 -3.33 -19.11
CA PHE A 347 3.68 -3.41 -18.38
C PHE A 347 4.73 -2.47 -18.97
N HIS A 348 4.86 -2.38 -20.30
CA HIS A 348 5.76 -1.43 -20.95
C HIS A 348 5.43 0.03 -20.57
N ALA A 349 4.16 0.41 -20.59
CA ALA A 349 3.73 1.74 -20.14
C ALA A 349 4.05 1.98 -18.65
N ALA A 350 3.79 0.98 -17.80
CA ALA A 350 4.08 1.04 -16.36
C ALA A 350 5.58 1.13 -16.05
N HIS A 351 6.41 0.35 -16.75
CA HIS A 351 7.86 0.32 -16.62
C HIS A 351 8.46 1.69 -16.90
N ARG A 352 8.11 2.30 -18.03
CA ARG A 352 8.57 3.67 -18.37
C ARG A 352 8.14 4.72 -17.34
N ALA A 353 6.97 4.54 -16.73
CA ALA A 353 6.45 5.49 -15.75
C ALA A 353 7.08 5.33 -14.35
N ALA A 354 7.64 4.16 -14.02
CA ALA A 354 8.05 3.81 -12.67
C ALA A 354 9.55 3.53 -12.51
N ILE A 355 10.19 2.89 -13.48
CA ILE A 355 11.63 2.62 -13.48
C ILE A 355 12.36 3.86 -14.01
N THR A 356 12.38 4.90 -13.17
CA THR A 356 13.01 6.20 -13.47
C THR A 356 14.28 6.36 -12.65
N GLU A 357 15.22 7.16 -13.15
CA GLU A 357 16.48 7.46 -12.44
C GLU A 357 16.23 7.94 -11.00
N SER A 358 15.22 8.79 -10.80
CA SER A 358 14.84 9.30 -9.48
C SER A 358 14.37 8.19 -8.52
N ASN A 359 13.54 7.26 -9.00
CA ASN A 359 13.05 6.16 -8.16
C ASN A 359 14.18 5.17 -7.85
N ILE A 360 15.05 4.88 -8.82
CA ILE A 360 16.21 4.00 -8.65
C ILE A 360 17.16 4.58 -7.61
N LYS A 361 17.63 5.82 -7.79
CA LYS A 361 18.47 6.51 -6.80
C LYS A 361 17.78 6.64 -5.45
N GLY A 362 16.46 6.83 -5.45
CA GLY A 362 15.63 6.80 -4.24
C GLY A 362 15.66 5.46 -3.51
N GLY A 363 15.58 4.35 -4.24
CA GLY A 363 15.67 3.00 -3.72
C GLY A 363 17.03 2.72 -3.08
N PHE A 364 18.12 3.00 -3.79
CA PHE A 364 19.48 2.85 -3.27
C PHE A 364 19.75 3.71 -2.03
N ARG A 365 19.28 4.97 -2.03
CA ARG A 365 19.39 5.86 -0.87
C ARG A 365 18.57 5.34 0.31
N GLY A 366 17.36 4.85 0.03
CA GLY A 366 16.45 4.30 1.03
C GLY A 366 16.97 3.03 1.70
N ALA A 367 17.70 2.21 0.93
CA ALA A 367 18.40 1.00 1.37
C ALA A 367 19.79 1.28 1.99
N GLY A 368 20.24 2.54 2.02
CA GLY A 368 21.51 2.92 2.63
C GLY A 368 22.76 2.54 1.82
N LEU A 369 22.60 2.15 0.55
CA LEU A 369 23.69 1.65 -0.30
C LEU A 369 24.36 2.74 -1.14
N ALA A 370 23.59 3.71 -1.64
CA ALA A 370 24.14 4.84 -2.40
C ALA A 370 23.29 6.12 -2.25
N PRO A 371 23.86 7.24 -1.70
CA PRO A 371 25.16 7.28 -1.03
C PRO A 371 25.21 6.29 0.13
N PHE A 372 26.39 5.72 0.39
CA PHE A 372 26.56 4.71 1.42
C PHE A 372 26.29 5.32 2.80
N ASN A 373 25.17 4.93 3.41
CA ASN A 373 24.71 5.43 4.69
C ASN A 373 23.80 4.39 5.39
N PRO A 374 24.40 3.46 6.15
CA PRO A 374 23.68 2.42 6.89
C PRO A 374 22.64 2.96 7.87
N GLU A 375 22.84 4.17 8.42
CA GLU A 375 21.93 4.78 9.40
C GLU A 375 20.52 4.99 8.86
N ASN A 376 20.36 5.18 7.54
CA ASN A 376 19.05 5.28 6.89
C ASN A 376 18.17 4.03 7.10
N VAL A 377 18.79 2.89 7.38
CA VAL A 377 18.11 1.62 7.65
C VAL A 377 18.13 1.32 9.14
N ILE A 378 19.27 1.48 9.82
CA ILE A 378 19.42 1.16 11.25
C ILE A 378 18.45 2.00 12.09
N SER A 379 18.30 3.30 11.79
CA SER A 379 17.38 4.17 12.53
C SER A 379 15.91 3.76 12.38
N LYS A 380 15.56 2.94 11.37
CA LYS A 380 14.20 2.46 11.13
C LYS A 380 13.86 1.20 11.93
N LEU A 381 14.85 0.51 12.47
CA LEU A 381 14.65 -0.69 13.28
C LEU A 381 13.94 -0.37 14.61
N ASP A 382 14.05 0.88 15.09
CA ASP A 382 13.51 1.36 16.38
C ASP A 382 12.19 2.18 16.29
N VAL A 383 11.44 2.11 15.18
CA VAL A 383 10.44 3.16 14.86
C VAL A 383 9.22 3.20 15.78
N GLN A 384 9.17 4.28 16.58
CA GLN A 384 7.97 4.88 17.17
C GLN A 384 7.11 5.58 16.09
N LEU A 385 5.82 5.23 16.05
CA LEU A 385 4.85 5.76 15.08
C LEU A 385 4.36 7.18 15.45
N ARG A 386 4.55 8.16 14.55
CA ARG A 386 3.82 9.45 14.56
C ARG A 386 2.49 9.33 13.80
N THR A 387 1.44 9.94 14.35
CA THR A 387 0.07 9.95 13.79
C THR A 387 -0.23 11.28 13.08
N PRO A 388 -0.90 11.28 11.90
CA PRO A 388 -1.37 12.50 11.24
C PRO A 388 -2.58 13.12 11.97
N THR A 389 -2.68 14.44 11.91
CA THR A 389 -3.81 15.26 12.41
C THR A 389 -5.07 15.07 11.55
N PRO A 390 -6.29 15.01 12.12
CA PRO A 390 -7.53 14.86 11.35
C PRO A 390 -7.91 16.15 10.57
N PRO A 391 -8.59 16.06 9.42
CA PRO A 391 -9.13 17.22 8.70
C PRO A 391 -10.39 17.77 9.39
N GLU A 392 -10.53 19.09 9.41
CA GLU A 392 -11.74 19.82 9.80
C GLU A 392 -12.91 19.56 8.83
N GLU A 393 -14.10 19.37 9.40
CA GLU A 393 -15.36 19.23 8.66
C GLU A 393 -15.82 20.60 8.13
N VAL A 394 -16.04 20.69 6.82
CA VAL A 394 -16.64 21.84 6.15
C VAL A 394 -18.15 21.66 6.10
N VAL A 395 -18.87 22.66 6.62
CA VAL A 395 -20.34 22.75 6.61
C VAL A 395 -20.82 23.12 5.20
N GLU A 396 -21.70 22.30 4.61
CA GLU A 396 -22.40 22.64 3.37
C GLU A 396 -23.63 23.54 3.66
N PRO A 397 -23.83 24.65 2.91
CA PRO A 397 -25.07 25.39 2.95
C PRO A 397 -26.15 24.73 2.07
N SER A 398 -27.37 24.73 2.60
CA SER A 398 -28.59 24.30 1.92
C SER A 398 -28.86 25.10 0.64
N THR A 399 -28.95 24.43 -0.50
CA THR A 399 -29.36 25.03 -1.78
C THR A 399 -30.87 25.33 -1.79
N PRO A 400 -31.29 26.54 -2.20
CA PRO A 400 -32.69 26.81 -2.52
C PRO A 400 -33.09 26.07 -3.80
N TRP A 401 -34.34 25.65 -3.85
CA TRP A 401 -34.99 25.01 -5.00
C TRP A 401 -34.78 25.79 -6.31
N THR A 402 -34.21 25.14 -7.33
CA THR A 402 -34.09 25.67 -8.70
C THR A 402 -34.94 24.86 -9.68
N SER A 403 -35.67 25.54 -10.56
CA SER A 403 -36.42 24.97 -11.67
C SER A 403 -35.53 24.11 -12.58
N ARG A 404 -36.07 22.96 -13.01
CA ARG A 404 -35.33 21.89 -13.71
C ARG A 404 -34.96 22.28 -15.15
N THR A 405 -33.71 22.00 -15.51
CA THR A 405 -33.16 22.10 -16.87
C THR A 405 -33.84 21.07 -17.79
N PRO A 406 -34.20 21.44 -19.03
CA PRO A 406 -34.70 20.48 -20.02
C PRO A 406 -33.64 19.41 -20.32
N THR A 407 -34.04 18.15 -20.21
CA THR A 407 -33.23 16.94 -20.46
C THR A 407 -33.53 16.28 -21.80
N THR A 408 -34.60 16.72 -22.47
CA THR A 408 -35.05 16.15 -23.74
C THR A 408 -35.18 17.22 -24.84
N ILE A 409 -35.13 16.78 -26.10
CA ILE A 409 -35.32 17.63 -27.29
C ILE A 409 -36.69 18.32 -27.23
N LEU A 410 -37.73 17.60 -26.78
CA LEU A 410 -39.08 18.14 -26.64
C LEU A 410 -39.15 19.25 -25.58
N GLU A 411 -38.51 19.08 -24.42
CA GLU A 411 -38.46 20.13 -23.39
C GLU A 411 -37.64 21.35 -23.83
N THR A 412 -36.63 21.15 -24.68
CA THR A 412 -35.83 22.24 -25.27
C THR A 412 -36.65 23.02 -26.30
N GLN A 413 -37.40 22.32 -27.15
CA GLN A 413 -38.30 22.93 -28.13
C GLN A 413 -39.45 23.70 -27.45
N SER A 414 -40.02 23.16 -26.38
CA SER A 414 -41.06 23.83 -25.59
C SER A 414 -40.53 25.09 -24.89
N HIS A 415 -39.33 25.03 -24.30
CA HIS A 415 -38.68 26.22 -23.72
C HIS A 415 -38.35 27.28 -24.79
N SER A 416 -37.91 26.86 -25.97
CA SER A 416 -37.63 27.77 -27.09
C SER A 416 -38.90 28.46 -27.59
N LYS A 417 -40.00 27.71 -27.77
CA LYS A 417 -41.31 28.28 -28.12
C LYS A 417 -41.81 29.26 -27.05
N TYR A 418 -41.68 28.91 -25.77
CA TYR A 418 -42.03 29.79 -24.65
C TYR A 418 -41.25 31.10 -24.67
N LEU A 419 -39.94 31.04 -24.93
CA LEU A 419 -39.08 32.22 -25.08
C LEU A 419 -39.48 33.08 -26.27
N GLN A 420 -39.76 32.46 -27.43
CA GLN A 420 -40.19 33.18 -28.64
C GLN A 420 -41.52 33.91 -28.43
N GLU A 421 -42.49 33.30 -27.76
CA GLU A 421 -43.78 33.92 -27.43
C GLU A 421 -43.62 35.08 -26.44
N ARG A 422 -42.79 34.91 -25.40
CA ARG A 422 -42.46 35.97 -24.44
C ARG A 422 -41.80 37.19 -25.10
N ILE A 423 -40.88 36.96 -26.05
CA ILE A 423 -40.21 38.02 -26.80
C ILE A 423 -41.21 38.75 -27.72
N LYS A 424 -42.05 38.00 -28.45
CA LYS A 424 -43.08 38.58 -29.35
C LYS A 424 -44.11 39.44 -28.61
N ASN A 425 -44.43 39.09 -27.37
CA ASN A 425 -45.45 39.78 -26.57
C ASN A 425 -44.89 40.88 -25.66
N HIS A 426 -43.58 41.17 -25.72
CA HIS A 426 -42.95 42.17 -24.87
C HIS A 426 -43.25 43.60 -25.35
N LYS A 427 -44.04 44.38 -24.60
CA LYS A 427 -44.51 45.71 -25.02
C LYS A 427 -44.04 46.90 -24.16
N SER A 428 -43.33 46.72 -23.03
CA SER A 428 -42.71 47.80 -22.21
C SER A 428 -42.23 47.41 -20.80
N SER A 429 -42.31 46.15 -20.37
CA SER A 429 -41.82 45.73 -19.04
C SER A 429 -40.29 45.54 -19.00
N SER A 430 -39.68 45.35 -17.83
CA SER A 430 -38.23 45.08 -17.70
C SER A 430 -37.80 43.81 -18.47
N PRO A 431 -36.67 43.83 -19.21
CA PRO A 431 -36.15 42.68 -19.96
C PRO A 431 -35.52 41.60 -19.08
N GLU A 432 -35.44 41.82 -17.75
CA GLU A 432 -34.74 40.93 -16.81
C GLU A 432 -35.23 39.48 -16.90
N SER A 433 -36.53 39.26 -17.05
CA SER A 433 -37.09 37.91 -17.19
C SER A 433 -36.68 37.22 -18.50
N ILE A 434 -36.41 37.97 -19.57
CA ILE A 434 -35.95 37.44 -20.86
C ILE A 434 -34.45 37.16 -20.76
N ILE A 435 -33.67 38.09 -20.22
CA ILE A 435 -32.23 37.94 -19.97
C ILE A 435 -31.97 36.71 -19.08
N GLN A 436 -32.76 36.52 -18.03
CA GLN A 436 -32.63 35.38 -17.13
C GLN A 436 -32.93 34.05 -17.85
N ALA A 437 -33.92 34.02 -18.73
CA ALA A 437 -34.24 32.82 -19.51
C ALA A 437 -33.16 32.51 -20.58
N VAL A 438 -32.54 33.53 -21.19
CA VAL A 438 -31.37 33.36 -22.07
C VAL A 438 -30.18 32.81 -21.29
N LYS A 439 -29.87 33.34 -20.09
CA LYS A 439 -28.80 32.82 -19.22
C LYS A 439 -29.02 31.35 -18.84
N TYR A 440 -30.27 30.94 -18.61
CA TYR A 440 -30.58 29.53 -18.35
C TYR A 440 -30.41 28.65 -19.58
N PHE A 441 -30.77 29.15 -20.76
CA PHE A 441 -30.53 28.46 -22.03
C PHE A 441 -29.04 28.27 -22.30
N GLU A 442 -28.24 29.32 -22.12
CA GLU A 442 -26.77 29.28 -22.23
C GLU A 442 -26.17 28.26 -21.25
N LYS A 443 -26.59 28.28 -19.98
CA LYS A 443 -26.16 27.29 -18.97
C LYS A 443 -26.56 25.86 -19.36
N GLY A 444 -27.76 25.67 -19.89
CA GLY A 444 -28.23 24.38 -20.40
C GLY A 444 -27.40 23.87 -21.58
N GLN A 445 -27.11 24.74 -22.54
CA GLN A 445 -26.24 24.42 -23.68
C GLN A 445 -24.81 24.09 -23.23
N SER A 446 -24.23 24.85 -22.31
CA SER A 446 -22.90 24.57 -21.75
C SER A 446 -22.85 23.18 -21.12
N ILE A 447 -23.84 22.80 -20.29
CA ILE A 447 -23.89 21.45 -19.71
C ILE A 447 -23.99 20.37 -20.78
N LEU A 448 -24.81 20.57 -21.82
CA LEU A 448 -24.94 19.62 -22.93
C LEU A 448 -23.64 19.50 -23.72
N LEU A 449 -22.98 20.62 -24.04
CA LEU A 449 -21.69 20.64 -24.73
C LEU A 449 -20.60 19.95 -23.91
N HIS A 450 -20.53 20.17 -22.59
CA HIS A 450 -19.61 19.45 -21.73
C HIS A 450 -19.89 17.95 -21.70
N ARG A 451 -21.17 17.54 -21.66
CA ARG A 451 -21.56 16.12 -21.75
C ARG A 451 -21.18 15.51 -23.09
N ILE A 452 -21.40 16.23 -24.19
CA ILE A 452 -21.03 15.79 -25.54
C ILE A 452 -19.51 15.62 -25.62
N ALA A 453 -18.73 16.59 -25.16
CA ALA A 453 -17.27 16.49 -25.13
C ALA A 453 -16.78 15.26 -24.34
N LEU A 454 -17.37 14.97 -23.18
CA LEU A 454 -17.05 13.77 -22.39
C LEU A 454 -17.44 12.47 -23.10
N LEU A 455 -18.57 12.47 -23.83
CA LEU A 455 -19.01 11.31 -24.61
C LEU A 455 -18.13 11.09 -25.85
N GLU A 456 -17.74 12.16 -26.53
CA GLU A 456 -16.83 12.12 -27.68
C GLU A 456 -15.46 11.58 -27.30
N ASP A 457 -14.85 12.09 -26.21
CA ASP A 457 -13.58 11.57 -25.68
C ASP A 457 -13.69 10.08 -25.34
N ARG A 458 -14.77 9.68 -24.65
CA ARG A 458 -15.01 8.27 -24.32
C ARG A 458 -15.19 7.39 -25.57
N ASN A 459 -15.92 7.86 -26.57
CA ASN A 459 -16.13 7.10 -27.80
C ASN A 459 -14.82 6.95 -28.59
N GLN A 460 -14.02 8.01 -28.68
CA GLN A 460 -12.69 7.96 -29.32
C GLN A 460 -11.78 6.94 -28.63
N GLN A 461 -11.73 6.95 -27.29
CA GLN A 461 -10.97 5.97 -26.51
C GLN A 461 -11.45 4.53 -26.77
N LEU A 462 -12.77 4.30 -26.79
CA LEU A 462 -13.35 2.98 -27.06
C LEU A 462 -13.05 2.51 -28.49
N GLU A 463 -13.12 3.39 -29.48
CA GLU A 463 -12.80 3.07 -30.87
C GLU A 463 -11.33 2.69 -31.05
N GLN A 464 -10.41 3.45 -30.44
CA GLN A 464 -8.98 3.18 -30.51
C GLN A 464 -8.63 1.84 -29.84
N GLU A 465 -9.20 1.56 -28.67
CA GLU A 465 -8.97 0.28 -27.98
C GLU A 465 -9.61 -0.90 -28.72
N ASN A 466 -10.82 -0.76 -29.26
CA ASN A 466 -11.45 -1.81 -30.06
C ASN A 466 -10.65 -2.13 -31.33
N LYS A 467 -10.07 -1.12 -32.00
CA LYS A 467 -9.15 -1.34 -33.13
C LYS A 467 -7.92 -2.14 -32.70
N THR A 468 -7.31 -1.76 -31.58
CA THR A 468 -6.11 -2.42 -31.03
C THR A 468 -6.39 -3.88 -30.64
N VAL A 469 -7.48 -4.13 -29.91
CA VAL A 469 -7.92 -5.48 -29.55
C VAL A 469 -8.28 -6.30 -30.79
N GLY A 470 -8.95 -5.69 -31.77
CA GLY A 470 -9.27 -6.32 -33.05
C GLY A 470 -8.02 -6.77 -33.80
N ARG A 471 -6.99 -5.91 -33.88
CA ARG A 471 -5.68 -6.24 -34.48
C ARG A 471 -5.02 -7.41 -33.74
N ARG A 472 -4.94 -7.36 -32.42
CA ARG A 472 -4.34 -8.41 -31.58
C ARG A 472 -5.05 -9.76 -31.69
N ARG A 473 -6.39 -9.77 -31.76
CA ARG A 473 -7.18 -10.99 -31.95
C ARG A 473 -7.00 -11.62 -33.33
N ARG A 474 -6.71 -10.81 -34.36
CA ARG A 474 -6.40 -11.28 -35.72
C ARG A 474 -4.94 -11.70 -35.88
N GLY A 475 -4.06 -11.31 -34.96
CA GLY A 475 -2.64 -11.64 -34.98
C GLY A 475 -2.42 -13.16 -34.98
N LYS A 476 -1.53 -13.64 -35.86
CA LYS A 476 -1.20 -15.07 -35.95
C LYS A 476 -0.56 -15.55 -34.63
N ARG A 477 -1.09 -16.63 -34.08
CA ARG A 477 -0.55 -17.31 -32.88
C ARG A 477 0.47 -18.39 -33.25
N THR A 478 1.29 -18.11 -34.25
CA THR A 478 2.35 -19.02 -34.71
C THR A 478 3.37 -19.21 -33.60
N ARG A 479 3.80 -20.46 -33.40
CA ARG A 479 4.86 -20.79 -32.45
C ARG A 479 6.20 -20.40 -33.06
N VAL A 480 6.96 -19.56 -32.37
CA VAL A 480 8.25 -19.03 -32.84
C VAL A 480 9.39 -19.87 -32.29
N GLN A 481 9.38 -20.08 -30.98
CA GLN A 481 10.43 -20.78 -30.25
C GLN A 481 9.79 -21.62 -29.14
N ARG A 482 10.39 -22.76 -28.82
CA ARG A 482 10.00 -23.59 -27.67
C ARG A 482 10.97 -23.32 -26.51
N GLY A 483 10.44 -22.87 -25.37
CA GLY A 483 11.22 -22.61 -24.16
C GLY A 483 12.30 -21.53 -24.31
N GLY A 484 13.06 -21.33 -23.22
CA GLY A 484 14.23 -20.46 -23.18
C GLY A 484 13.92 -18.97 -23.22
N PRO A 485 14.94 -18.12 -23.01
CA PRO A 485 14.83 -16.68 -23.25
C PRO A 485 14.89 -16.37 -24.75
N SER A 486 14.23 -15.27 -25.15
CA SER A 486 14.33 -14.70 -26.49
C SER A 486 14.19 -13.18 -26.38
N THR A 487 15.12 -12.44 -26.99
CA THR A 487 14.96 -10.97 -27.10
C THR A 487 13.83 -10.66 -28.06
N VAL A 488 13.23 -9.47 -27.93
CA VAL A 488 12.20 -9.04 -28.88
C VAL A 488 12.77 -8.93 -30.30
N GLU A 489 14.03 -8.54 -30.43
CA GLU A 489 14.75 -8.48 -31.71
C GLU A 489 14.92 -9.86 -32.34
N ASP A 490 15.51 -10.81 -31.60
CA ASP A 490 15.77 -12.17 -32.10
C ASP A 490 14.46 -12.86 -32.50
N ALA A 491 13.42 -12.70 -31.68
CA ALA A 491 12.10 -13.24 -31.99
C ALA A 491 11.49 -12.61 -33.24
N SER A 492 11.64 -11.29 -33.42
CA SER A 492 11.14 -10.59 -34.61
C SER A 492 11.84 -11.08 -35.88
N GLN A 493 13.17 -11.19 -35.85
CA GLN A 493 13.97 -11.73 -36.95
C GLN A 493 13.58 -13.19 -37.27
N ALA A 494 13.35 -14.01 -36.25
CA ALA A 494 12.90 -15.38 -36.44
C ALA A 494 11.52 -15.45 -37.11
N ILE A 495 10.57 -14.58 -36.72
CA ILE A 495 9.25 -14.55 -37.35
C ILE A 495 9.34 -14.07 -38.80
N ASP A 496 10.17 -13.07 -39.08
CA ASP A 496 10.36 -12.56 -40.45
C ASP A 496 10.97 -13.62 -41.35
N GLN A 497 11.95 -14.39 -40.86
CA GLN A 497 12.50 -15.53 -41.59
C GLN A 497 11.43 -16.61 -41.87
N MET A 498 10.58 -16.93 -40.89
CA MET A 498 9.48 -17.89 -41.08
C MET A 498 8.48 -17.43 -42.15
N ASP A 499 8.19 -16.14 -42.23
CA ASP A 499 7.29 -15.60 -43.26
C ASP A 499 7.94 -15.67 -44.65
N VAL A 500 9.24 -15.39 -44.76
CA VAL A 500 10.01 -15.56 -46.01
C VAL A 500 9.99 -17.02 -46.46
N ASP A 501 10.29 -17.96 -45.57
CA ASP A 501 10.31 -19.39 -45.89
C ASP A 501 8.93 -19.88 -46.34
N THR A 502 7.87 -19.41 -45.67
CA THR A 502 6.48 -19.72 -46.05
C THR A 502 6.13 -19.20 -47.44
N GLN A 503 6.60 -17.99 -47.78
CA GLN A 503 6.38 -17.40 -49.09
C GLN A 503 7.13 -18.17 -50.19
N VAL A 504 8.39 -18.54 -49.95
CA VAL A 504 9.20 -19.34 -50.89
C VAL A 504 8.55 -20.70 -51.17
N VAL A 505 8.02 -21.37 -50.14
CA VAL A 505 7.29 -22.64 -50.31
C VAL A 505 6.01 -22.45 -51.13
N ALA A 506 5.26 -21.37 -50.87
CA ALA A 506 4.02 -21.06 -51.61
C ALA A 506 4.28 -20.71 -53.08
N GLU A 507 5.39 -20.03 -53.39
CA GLU A 507 5.79 -19.71 -54.76
C GLU A 507 6.32 -20.94 -55.50
N SER A 508 7.12 -21.78 -54.84
CA SER A 508 7.63 -23.04 -55.41
C SER A 508 6.50 -24.03 -55.77
N SER A 509 5.45 -24.08 -54.94
CA SER A 509 4.27 -24.91 -55.18
C SER A 509 3.31 -24.33 -56.23
N ARG A 510 3.42 -23.04 -56.56
CA ARG A 510 2.73 -22.41 -57.70
C ARG A 510 3.49 -22.58 -59.00
N SER A 511 4.82 -22.61 -58.97
CA SER A 511 5.66 -22.84 -60.15
C SER A 511 5.71 -24.31 -60.61
N SER A 512 5.18 -25.24 -59.80
CA SER A 512 5.13 -26.68 -60.09
C SER A 512 3.73 -27.17 -60.52
N ARG A 513 2.78 -26.25 -60.72
CA ARG A 513 1.49 -26.46 -61.41
C ARG A 513 1.53 -25.75 -62.74
#